data_AF-A0A1V1UE33-F1
#
_entry.id   AF-A0A1V1UE33-F1
#
_cell.length_a   1.000
_cell.length_b   1.000
_cell.length_c   1.000
_cell.angle_alpha   90.00
_cell.angle_beta   90.00
_cell.angle_gamma   90.00
#
_symmetry.space_group_name_H-M   'P 1'
#
loop_
_entity.id
_entity.type
_entity.pdbx_description
1 polymer ?
#
loop_
_entity_poly.entity_id
_entity_poly.type
_entity_poly.pdbx_seq_one_letter_code
_entity_poly.pdbx_strand_id
1 'polypeptide(L)'
;MSDPTNPFEMMMRQAQEMAKAMNPALESFSPKGFEALWPTMPKEFMEMSFGKGINKEGLDAKTRLLITLAGLTMLGAQSDTQIRMTVRHALEAGATKDEIAETIAQMAMFAGVPSMTRAMDFAREVMDGEDEKGSQK
;
A
#
# COMPACT_ATOMS: atom_id res chain seq x y z
N MET A 1 14.35 -24.97 -43.29
CA MET A 1 14.93 -23.73 -42.73
C MET A 1 13.80 -22.72 -42.59
N SER A 2 13.31 -22.49 -41.38
CA SER A 2 12.37 -21.42 -41.06
C SER A 2 12.35 -21.27 -39.55
N ASP A 3 13.08 -20.29 -39.04
CA ASP A 3 13.13 -19.92 -37.63
C ASP A 3 11.89 -19.06 -37.32
N PRO A 4 10.98 -19.47 -36.40
CA PRO A 4 9.79 -18.70 -36.08
C PRO A 4 9.99 -17.93 -34.77
N THR A 5 11.06 -17.16 -34.65
CA THR A 5 11.11 -16.19 -33.54
C THR A 5 10.21 -15.00 -33.91
N ASN A 6 9.08 -14.87 -33.24
CA ASN A 6 8.09 -13.83 -33.48
C ASN A 6 8.77 -12.45 -33.32
N PRO A 7 8.59 -11.48 -34.23
CA PRO A 7 9.17 -10.13 -34.12
C PRO A 7 8.88 -9.45 -32.77
N PHE A 8 7.75 -9.78 -32.15
CA PHE A 8 7.39 -9.32 -30.81
C PHE A 8 8.27 -9.91 -29.71
N GLU A 9 8.64 -11.20 -29.80
CA GLU A 9 9.55 -11.83 -28.84
C GLU A 9 10.96 -11.23 -28.92
N MET A 10 11.43 -10.90 -30.13
CA MET A 10 12.71 -10.21 -30.30
C MET A 10 12.69 -8.82 -29.66
N MET A 11 11.61 -8.05 -29.86
CA MET A 11 11.46 -6.76 -29.19
C MET A 11 11.41 -6.89 -27.67
N MET A 12 10.68 -7.87 -27.13
CA MET A 12 10.60 -8.08 -25.68
C MET A 12 11.96 -8.48 -25.08
N ARG A 13 12.72 -9.34 -25.77
CA ARG A 13 14.07 -9.72 -25.36
C ARG A 13 15.02 -8.53 -25.39
N GLN A 14 14.93 -7.69 -26.42
CA GLN A 14 15.73 -6.46 -26.52
C GLN A 14 15.35 -5.45 -25.43
N ALA A 15 14.05 -5.32 -25.11
CA ALA A 15 13.58 -4.45 -24.03
C ALA A 15 14.08 -4.93 -22.65
N GLN A 16 14.09 -6.25 -22.41
CA GLN A 16 14.67 -6.82 -21.19
C GLN A 16 16.18 -6.59 -21.08
N GLU A 17 16.92 -6.78 -22.17
CA GLU A 17 18.37 -6.51 -22.20
C GLU A 17 18.68 -5.01 -22.01
N MET A 18 17.86 -4.13 -22.61
CA MET A 18 17.96 -2.69 -22.40
C MET A 18 17.66 -2.32 -20.94
N ALA A 19 16.62 -2.91 -20.32
CA ALA A 19 16.28 -2.68 -18.92
C ALA A 19 17.40 -3.13 -17.96
N LYS A 20 18.03 -4.30 -18.21
CA LYS A 20 19.23 -4.76 -17.48
C LYS A 20 20.39 -3.78 -17.58
N ALA A 21 20.65 -3.28 -18.78
CA ALA A 21 21.77 -2.36 -19.03
C ALA A 21 21.54 -0.98 -18.40
N MET A 22 20.30 -0.54 -18.26
CA MET A 22 19.97 0.75 -17.65
C MET A 22 20.03 0.72 -16.12
N ASN A 23 19.53 -0.35 -15.47
CA ASN A 23 19.69 -0.55 -14.03
C ASN A 23 19.36 -2.01 -13.65
N PRO A 24 20.31 -2.80 -13.12
CA PRO A 24 20.07 -4.16 -12.63
C PRO A 24 18.95 -4.25 -11.57
N ALA A 25 18.68 -3.16 -10.85
CA ALA A 25 17.61 -3.10 -9.86
C ALA A 25 16.19 -3.12 -10.47
N LEU A 26 16.04 -2.88 -11.77
CA LEU A 26 14.74 -2.96 -12.47
C LEU A 26 14.28 -4.41 -12.70
N GLU A 27 15.19 -5.39 -12.69
CA GLU A 27 14.84 -6.81 -12.77
C GLU A 27 14.19 -7.32 -11.48
N SER A 28 14.52 -6.70 -10.36
CA SER A 28 14.06 -7.07 -9.03
C SER A 28 12.95 -6.16 -8.52
N PHE A 29 11.93 -5.90 -9.35
CA PHE A 29 10.72 -5.24 -8.86
C PHE A 29 9.98 -6.19 -7.91
N SER A 30 10.46 -6.25 -6.67
CA SER A 30 9.87 -7.01 -5.59
C SER A 30 8.91 -6.09 -4.83
N PRO A 31 7.79 -6.62 -4.30
CA PRO A 31 6.89 -5.85 -3.43
C PRO A 31 7.64 -5.18 -2.27
N LYS A 32 8.64 -5.85 -1.69
CA LYS A 32 9.51 -5.29 -0.64
C LYS A 32 10.41 -4.15 -1.14
N GLY A 33 10.97 -4.26 -2.35
CA GLY A 33 11.75 -3.20 -2.97
C GLY A 33 10.88 -1.97 -3.29
N PHE A 34 9.63 -2.20 -3.70
CA PHE A 34 8.65 -1.14 -3.90
C PHE A 34 8.26 -0.45 -2.59
N GLU A 35 8.04 -1.20 -1.51
CA GLU A 35 7.82 -0.65 -0.16
C GLU A 35 9.01 0.19 0.35
N ALA A 36 10.25 -0.20 -0.01
CA ALA A 36 11.45 0.57 0.33
C ALA A 36 11.59 1.86 -0.49
N LEU A 37 11.12 1.86 -1.74
CA LEU A 37 11.07 3.03 -2.61
C LEU A 37 9.94 4.01 -2.26
N TRP A 38 8.87 3.52 -1.61
CA TRP A 38 7.73 4.30 -1.16
C TRP A 38 7.68 4.41 0.37
N PRO A 39 8.56 5.23 0.98
CA PRO A 39 8.62 5.38 2.43
C PRO A 39 7.32 5.97 2.99
N THR A 40 7.15 5.91 4.33
CA THR A 40 6.05 6.63 4.98
C THR A 40 6.16 8.10 4.59
N MET A 41 5.13 8.64 3.93
CA MET A 41 5.10 10.03 3.56
C MET A 41 4.87 10.88 4.81
N PRO A 42 5.60 12.00 4.99
CA PRO A 42 5.34 12.93 6.08
C PRO A 42 3.89 13.44 6.05
N LYS A 43 3.34 13.72 7.22
CA LYS A 43 1.97 14.21 7.38
C LYS A 43 1.63 15.39 6.46
N GLU A 44 2.54 16.35 6.32
CA GLU A 44 2.34 17.55 5.49
C GLU A 44 2.21 17.19 4.01
N PHE A 45 3.00 16.22 3.54
CA PHE A 45 2.93 15.75 2.16
C PHE A 45 1.65 14.94 1.90
N MET A 46 1.21 14.16 2.89
CA MET A 46 -0.08 13.46 2.82
C MET A 46 -1.26 14.41 2.78
N GLU A 47 -1.26 15.47 3.59
CA GLU A 47 -2.30 16.50 3.54
C GLU A 47 -2.32 17.26 2.20
N MET A 48 -1.16 17.53 1.62
CA MET A 48 -1.06 18.17 0.30
C MET A 48 -1.59 17.26 -0.82
N SER A 49 -1.16 16.00 -0.84
CA SER A 49 -1.42 15.07 -1.96
C SER A 49 -2.76 14.35 -1.86
N PHE A 50 -3.20 14.05 -0.63
CA PHE A 50 -4.38 13.24 -0.32
C PHE A 50 -5.34 13.92 0.67
N GLY A 51 -5.03 15.09 1.22
CA GLY A 51 -5.90 15.77 2.17
C GLY A 51 -6.55 17.01 1.58
N LYS A 52 -6.41 18.12 2.31
CA LYS A 52 -7.01 19.41 1.99
C LYS A 52 -6.20 20.28 1.02
N GLY A 53 -5.08 19.77 0.48
CA GLY A 53 -4.19 20.52 -0.41
C GLY A 53 -4.88 21.11 -1.65
N ILE A 54 -5.76 20.33 -2.30
CA ILE A 54 -6.50 20.77 -3.49
C ILE A 54 -7.85 21.41 -3.12
N ASN A 55 -8.55 20.86 -2.12
CA ASN A 55 -9.82 21.39 -1.63
C ASN A 55 -9.79 21.50 -0.10
N LYS A 56 -9.68 22.73 0.40
CA LYS A 56 -9.56 23.02 1.84
C LYS A 56 -10.78 22.60 2.66
N GLU A 57 -11.94 22.45 2.02
CA GLU A 57 -13.18 21.97 2.66
C GLU A 57 -13.42 20.48 2.43
N GLY A 58 -12.49 19.78 1.75
CA GLY A 58 -12.57 18.35 1.52
C GLY A 58 -12.20 17.51 2.74
N LEU A 59 -12.23 16.19 2.55
CA LEU A 59 -11.78 15.21 3.55
C LEU A 59 -10.28 15.40 3.84
N ASP A 60 -9.92 15.35 5.12
CA ASP A 60 -8.53 15.34 5.58
C ASP A 60 -7.85 14.00 5.26
N ALA A 61 -6.52 13.95 5.34
CA ALA A 61 -5.75 12.77 4.93
C ALA A 61 -6.13 11.54 5.78
N LYS A 62 -6.34 11.74 7.08
CA LYS A 62 -6.81 10.70 8.00
C LYS A 62 -8.11 10.06 7.52
N THR A 63 -9.16 10.85 7.27
CA THR A 63 -10.46 10.31 6.84
C THR A 63 -10.34 9.59 5.50
N ARG A 64 -9.54 10.11 4.56
CA ARG A 64 -9.34 9.44 3.28
C ARG A 64 -8.65 8.10 3.41
N LEU A 65 -7.62 8.02 4.25
CA LEU A 65 -6.88 6.77 4.49
C LEU A 65 -7.76 5.73 5.16
N LEU A 66 -8.64 6.11 6.10
CA LEU A 66 -9.63 5.20 6.68
C LEU A 66 -10.63 4.69 5.62
N ILE A 67 -11.13 5.57 4.75
CA ILE A 67 -12.00 5.16 3.62
C ILE A 67 -11.26 4.23 2.65
N THR A 68 -9.99 4.53 2.34
CA THR A 68 -9.15 3.66 1.50
C THR A 68 -8.97 2.31 2.16
N LEU A 69 -8.69 2.24 3.47
CA LEU A 69 -8.55 1.00 4.21
C LEU A 69 -9.83 0.16 4.18
N ALA A 70 -11.00 0.79 4.32
CA ALA A 70 -12.29 0.13 4.15
C ALA A 70 -12.43 -0.47 2.74
N GLY A 71 -12.10 0.29 1.70
CA GLY A 71 -12.09 -0.19 0.32
C GLY A 71 -11.16 -1.38 0.07
N LEU A 72 -9.92 -1.30 0.58
CA LEU A 72 -8.94 -2.38 0.47
C LEU A 72 -9.38 -3.64 1.22
N THR A 73 -10.02 -3.47 2.38
CA THR A 73 -10.61 -4.59 3.13
C THR A 73 -11.71 -5.28 2.32
N MET A 74 -12.51 -4.54 1.55
CA MET A 74 -13.54 -5.12 0.69
C MET A 74 -12.98 -5.82 -0.55
N LEU A 75 -11.84 -5.38 -1.09
CA LEU A 75 -11.17 -6.04 -2.22
C LEU A 75 -10.54 -7.39 -1.84
N GLY A 76 -10.25 -7.60 -0.56
CA GLY A 76 -9.76 -8.88 -0.04
C GLY A 76 -8.31 -9.19 -0.41
N ALA A 77 -8.01 -10.43 -0.80
CA ALA A 77 -6.66 -10.99 -0.86
C ALA A 77 -5.69 -10.29 -1.85
N GLN A 78 -6.17 -9.48 -2.79
CA GLN A 78 -5.30 -8.73 -3.71
C GLN A 78 -4.68 -7.49 -3.07
N SER A 79 -5.07 -7.16 -1.84
CA SER A 79 -4.85 -5.85 -1.21
C SER A 79 -3.86 -5.90 -0.04
N ASP A 80 -3.30 -7.05 0.29
CA ASP A 80 -2.51 -7.26 1.52
C ASP A 80 -1.38 -6.25 1.72
N THR A 81 -0.57 -6.02 0.68
CA THR A 81 0.53 -5.03 0.70
C THR A 81 0.00 -3.61 0.90
N GLN A 82 -1.09 -3.28 0.23
CA GLN A 82 -1.71 -1.96 0.29
C GLN A 82 -2.33 -1.72 1.67
N ILE A 83 -2.93 -2.74 2.30
CA ILE A 83 -3.49 -2.65 3.66
C ILE A 83 -2.39 -2.23 4.64
N ARG A 84 -1.23 -2.91 4.64
CA ARG A 84 -0.13 -2.57 5.55
C ARG A 84 0.37 -1.13 5.33
N MET A 85 0.54 -0.73 4.08
CA MET A 85 0.97 0.61 3.72
C MET A 85 -0.05 1.66 4.16
N THR A 86 -1.34 1.44 3.91
CA THR A 86 -2.42 2.34 4.31
C THR A 86 -2.53 2.46 5.83
N VAL A 87 -2.37 1.37 6.59
CA VAL A 87 -2.37 1.41 8.06
C VAL A 87 -1.23 2.28 8.59
N ARG A 88 0.00 2.10 8.09
CA ARG A 88 1.17 2.95 8.47
C ARG A 88 0.89 4.43 8.20
N HIS A 89 0.37 4.74 7.03
CA HIS A 89 0.03 6.12 6.68
C HIS A 89 -1.12 6.65 7.54
N ALA A 90 -2.14 5.84 7.84
CA ALA A 90 -3.26 6.27 8.68
C ALA A 90 -2.75 6.67 10.08
N LEU A 91 -1.85 5.89 10.69
CA LEU A 91 -1.21 6.21 11.96
C LEU A 91 -0.43 7.53 11.89
N GLU A 92 0.39 7.72 10.86
CA GLU A 92 1.14 8.96 10.62
C GLU A 92 0.22 10.18 10.41
N ALA A 93 -0.95 9.98 9.79
CA ALA A 93 -1.98 11.02 9.65
C ALA A 93 -2.72 11.33 10.96
N GLY A 94 -2.51 10.55 12.03
CA GLY A 94 -3.14 10.71 13.34
C GLY A 94 -4.41 9.89 13.53
N ALA A 95 -4.59 8.80 12.79
CA ALA A 95 -5.57 7.79 13.13
C ALA A 95 -5.12 7.01 14.38
N THR A 96 -6.05 6.63 15.23
CA THR A 96 -5.78 5.75 16.37
C THR A 96 -5.87 4.29 15.94
N LYS A 97 -5.24 3.39 16.71
CA LYS A 97 -5.38 1.94 16.52
C LYS A 97 -6.85 1.50 16.56
N ASP A 98 -7.66 2.13 17.41
CA ASP A 98 -9.10 1.87 17.54
C ASP A 98 -9.87 2.29 16.28
N GLU A 99 -9.61 3.47 15.73
CA GLU A 99 -10.27 3.93 14.48
C GLU A 99 -9.95 3.01 13.29
N ILE A 100 -8.71 2.52 13.22
CA ILE A 100 -8.28 1.55 12.21
C ILE A 100 -9.01 0.21 12.41
N ALA A 101 -9.05 -0.29 13.64
CA ALA A 101 -9.73 -1.53 13.97
C ALA A 101 -11.25 -1.46 13.71
N GLU A 102 -11.91 -0.38 14.10
CA GLU A 102 -13.35 -0.17 13.84
C GLU A 102 -13.64 -0.08 12.34
N THR A 103 -12.81 0.63 11.58
CA THR A 103 -12.93 0.73 10.13
C THR A 103 -12.90 -0.65 9.47
N ILE A 104 -11.94 -1.50 9.85
CA ILE A 104 -11.82 -2.87 9.33
C ILE A 104 -13.00 -3.74 9.81
N ALA A 105 -13.35 -3.65 11.09
CA ALA A 105 -14.43 -4.44 11.70
C ALA A 105 -15.80 -4.15 11.03
N GLN A 106 -16.08 -2.88 10.74
CA GLN A 106 -17.31 -2.47 10.04
C GLN A 106 -17.44 -3.14 8.66
N MET A 107 -16.31 -3.45 8.00
CA MET A 107 -16.33 -4.11 6.68
C MET A 107 -16.78 -5.58 6.74
N ALA A 108 -16.86 -6.21 7.93
CA ALA A 108 -17.44 -7.54 8.06
C ALA A 108 -18.89 -7.60 7.51
N MET A 109 -19.64 -6.50 7.62
CA MET A 109 -21.00 -6.40 7.10
C MET A 109 -21.08 -6.34 5.57
N PHE A 110 -20.01 -5.88 4.92
CA PHE A 110 -19.98 -5.65 3.47
C PHE A 110 -19.20 -6.73 2.71
N ALA A 111 -18.09 -7.20 3.27
CA ALA A 111 -17.17 -8.14 2.64
C ALA A 111 -17.07 -9.49 3.38
N GLY A 112 -17.82 -9.66 4.47
CA GLY A 112 -17.83 -10.86 5.29
C GLY A 112 -16.64 -10.95 6.27
N VAL A 113 -16.80 -11.83 7.25
CA VAL A 113 -15.81 -12.10 8.31
C VAL A 113 -14.43 -12.49 7.75
N PRO A 114 -14.28 -13.34 6.72
CA PRO A 114 -12.96 -13.75 6.25
C PRO A 114 -12.09 -12.59 5.76
N SER A 115 -12.68 -11.63 5.02
CA SER A 115 -11.94 -10.47 4.51
C SER A 115 -11.53 -9.53 5.64
N MET A 116 -12.46 -9.29 6.57
CA MET A 116 -12.21 -8.49 7.77
C MET A 116 -11.09 -9.09 8.63
N THR A 117 -11.15 -10.38 8.95
CA THR A 117 -10.13 -11.06 9.77
C THR A 117 -8.75 -10.96 9.13
N ARG A 118 -8.65 -11.23 7.82
CA ARG A 118 -7.40 -11.11 7.08
C ARG A 118 -6.83 -9.69 7.14
N ALA A 119 -7.66 -8.67 6.92
CA ALA A 119 -7.22 -7.28 7.00
C ALA A 119 -6.78 -6.90 8.42
N MET A 120 -7.47 -7.39 9.45
CA MET A 120 -7.14 -7.17 10.85
C MET A 120 -5.78 -7.77 11.22
N ASP A 121 -5.46 -8.96 10.72
CA ASP A 121 -4.16 -9.61 10.96
C ASP A 121 -3.02 -8.73 10.41
N PHE A 122 -3.15 -8.21 9.19
CA PHE A 122 -2.14 -7.30 8.62
C PHE A 122 -2.08 -5.94 9.33
N ALA A 123 -3.21 -5.42 9.80
CA ALA A 123 -3.22 -4.19 10.58
C ALA A 123 -2.46 -4.36 11.90
N ARG A 124 -2.66 -5.50 12.59
CA ARG A 124 -1.93 -5.84 13.83
C ARG A 124 -0.43 -5.97 13.60
N GLU A 125 -0.01 -6.67 12.54
CA GLU A 125 1.42 -6.77 12.17
C GLU A 125 2.10 -5.39 12.12
N VAL A 126 1.40 -4.38 11.58
CA VAL A 126 1.90 -3.02 11.50
C VAL A 126 1.86 -2.30 12.85
N MET A 127 0.71 -2.36 13.53
CA MET A 127 0.49 -1.64 14.79
C MET A 127 1.39 -2.13 15.93
N ASP A 128 1.71 -3.43 15.94
CA ASP A 128 2.56 -4.05 16.96
C ASP A 128 4.06 -3.83 16.63
N GLY A 129 4.41 -3.79 15.34
CA GLY A 129 5.79 -3.50 14.88
C GLY A 129 6.23 -2.04 15.06
N GLU A 130 5.30 -1.10 15.25
CA GLU A 130 5.63 0.30 15.58
C GLU A 130 5.89 0.54 17.07
N ASP A 131 5.33 -0.27 17.97
CA ASP A 131 5.52 -0.15 19.42
C ASP A 131 7.00 -0.38 19.83
N GLU A 132 7.74 -1.20 19.07
CA GLU A 132 9.17 -1.43 19.28
C GLU A 132 10.05 -0.22 18.89
N LYS A 133 9.62 0.61 17.93
CA LYS A 133 10.36 1.80 17.49
C LYS A 133 10.10 3.02 18.37
N GLY A 134 8.95 3.06 19.06
CA GLY A 134 8.60 4.14 20.00
C GLY A 134 9.34 4.08 21.35
N SER A 135 9.86 2.92 21.75
CA SER A 135 10.57 2.74 23.03
C SER A 135 12.09 3.00 22.97
N GLN A 136 12.63 3.43 21.83
CA GLN A 136 14.07 3.75 21.67
C GLN A 136 14.37 5.24 21.44
N LYS A 137 13.42 6.15 21.72
CA LYS A 137 13.61 7.58 21.51
C LYS A 137 13.50 8.40 22.79
#